data_AF-N2AB63-F1
#
_entry.id   AF-N2AB63-F1
#
_cell.length_a   1.000
_cell.length_b   1.000
_cell.length_c   1.000
_cell.angle_alpha   90.00
_cell.angle_beta   90.00
_cell.angle_gamma   90.00
#
_symmetry.space_group_name_H-M   'P 1'
#
loop_
_entity.id
_entity.type
_entity.pdbx_description
1 polymer ?
#
loop_
_entity_poly.entity_id
_entity_poly.type
_entity_poly.pdbx_seq_one_letter_code
_entity_poly.pdbx_strand_id
1 'polypeptide(L)'
;MSVLLRVILVLAAIGTFWYIIRKIRKSQTQIEDMGFWIAFSIILIIIAVFPQIAIFMANVLQIATTVNFVFLAVTFLLLFQLFLLSIKVSKLESRVKELAGEVALKNYEDTEE
;
A
#
# COMPACT_ATOMS: atom_id res chain seq x y z
N MET A 1 -10.16 26.85 2.03
CA MET A 1 -9.78 25.48 2.48
C MET A 1 -10.03 25.38 3.98
N SER A 2 -10.98 24.54 4.41
CA SER A 2 -11.26 24.37 5.84
C SER A 2 -10.01 23.81 6.55
N VAL A 3 -9.50 24.52 7.55
CA VAL A 3 -8.38 24.13 8.43
C VAL A 3 -8.52 22.69 8.92
N LEU A 4 -9.77 22.25 9.07
CA LEU A 4 -10.19 20.92 9.51
C LEU A 4 -9.63 19.79 8.61
N LEU A 5 -9.67 19.94 7.29
CA LEU A 5 -9.11 18.94 6.37
C LEU A 5 -7.59 18.87 6.42
N ARG A 6 -6.94 20.02 6.63
CA ARG A 6 -5.49 20.10 6.78
C ARG A 6 -5.04 19.38 8.06
N VAL A 7 -5.79 19.58 9.16
CA VAL A 7 -5.54 18.90 10.44
C VAL A 7 -5.76 17.39 10.31
N ILE A 8 -6.85 16.95 9.65
CA ILE A 8 -7.12 15.51 9.45
C ILE A 8 -6.02 14.85 8.59
N LEU A 9 -5.58 15.50 7.51
CA LEU A 9 -4.50 14.97 6.66
C LEU A 9 -3.18 14.84 7.43
N VAL A 10 -2.84 15.83 8.25
CA VAL A 10 -1.64 15.78 9.09
C VAL A 10 -1.74 14.66 10.12
N LEU A 11 -2.90 14.50 10.78
CA LEU A 11 -3.12 13.41 11.75
C LEU A 11 -3.09 12.04 11.07
N ALA A 12 -3.68 11.90 9.89
CA ALA A 12 -3.63 10.66 9.11
C ALA A 12 -2.19 10.33 8.68
N ALA A 13 -1.40 11.32 8.24
CA ALA A 13 0.01 11.12 7.89
C ALA A 13 0.84 10.68 9.11
N ILE A 14 0.67 11.34 10.26
CA ILE A 14 1.36 10.97 11.52
C ILE A 14 0.94 9.57 11.96
N GLY A 15 -0.34 9.23 11.89
CA GLY A 15 -0.86 7.91 12.23
C GLY A 15 -0.30 6.80 11.32
N THR A 16 -0.24 7.06 10.01
CA THR A 16 0.32 6.13 9.03
C THR A 16 1.81 5.93 9.26
N PHE A 17 2.55 7.02 9.52
CA PHE A 17 3.97 6.99 9.83
C PHE A 17 4.28 6.21 11.13
N TRP A 18 3.48 6.42 12.18
CA TRP A 18 3.62 5.69 13.43
C TRP A 18 3.29 4.19 13.28
N TYR A 19 2.27 3.87 12.49
CA TYR A 19 1.90 2.49 12.16
C TYR A 19 3.04 1.77 11.41
N ILE A 20 3.68 2.47 10.47
CA ILE A 20 4.85 1.96 9.72
C ILE A 20 6.03 1.69 10.67
N ILE A 21 6.38 2.64 11.54
CA ILE A 21 7.49 2.48 12.52
C ILE A 21 7.23 1.31 13.46
N ARG A 22 5.99 1.15 13.93
CA ARG A 22 5.63 0.04 14.82
C ARG A 22 5.73 -1.31 14.11
N LYS A 23 5.42 -1.35 12.80
CA LYS A 23 5.51 -2.56 11.96
C LYS A 23 6.96 -2.90 11.59
N ILE A 24 7.83 -1.90 11.40
CA ILE A 24 9.30 -2.04 11.20
C ILE A 24 9.96 -2.77 12.36
N ARG A 25 9.54 -2.51 13.61
CA ARG A 25 10.20 -3.09 14.78
C ARG A 25 9.85 -4.57 15.03
N LYS A 26 8.89 -5.16 14.29
CA LYS A 26 8.32 -6.49 14.61
C LYS A 26 8.55 -7.59 13.56
N SER A 27 9.13 -7.34 12.37
CA SER A 27 9.33 -8.41 11.39
C SER A 27 10.54 -8.18 10.48
N GLN A 28 11.55 -9.03 10.62
CA GLN A 28 12.76 -9.09 9.78
C GLN A 28 12.52 -9.70 8.39
N THR A 29 11.29 -9.95 7.97
CA THR A 29 10.99 -10.51 6.66
C THR A 29 9.99 -9.63 5.92
N GLN A 30 10.35 -9.24 4.69
CA GLN A 30 9.59 -8.45 3.70
C GLN A 30 9.85 -6.92 3.69
N ILE A 31 11.10 -6.57 3.37
CA ILE A 31 11.48 -5.22 2.90
C ILE A 31 10.66 -4.80 1.65
N GLU A 32 10.16 -5.77 0.86
CA GLU A 32 9.37 -5.54 -0.35
C GLU A 32 7.95 -4.97 -0.13
N ASP A 33 7.31 -5.19 1.02
CA ASP A 33 5.97 -4.62 1.29
C ASP A 33 6.04 -3.26 2.00
N MET A 34 7.18 -2.92 2.60
CA MET A 34 7.37 -1.67 3.33
C MET A 34 7.75 -0.50 2.42
N GLY A 35 8.43 -0.76 1.30
CA GLY A 35 8.83 0.28 0.34
C GLY A 35 7.64 1.08 -0.20
N PHE A 36 6.52 0.41 -0.47
CA PHE A 36 5.30 1.08 -0.92
C PHE A 36 4.73 2.04 0.13
N TRP A 37 4.64 1.61 1.39
CA TRP A 37 4.08 2.46 2.47
C TRP A 37 4.98 3.65 2.82
N ILE A 38 6.30 3.49 2.68
CA ILE A 38 7.26 4.60 2.82
C ILE A 38 7.08 5.59 1.66
N ALA A 39 7.03 5.11 0.41
CA ALA A 39 6.78 5.96 -0.75
C ALA A 39 5.42 6.67 -0.68
N PHE A 40 4.38 5.97 -0.24
CA PHE A 40 3.03 6.51 -0.01
C PHE A 40 3.05 7.64 1.03
N SER A 41 3.77 7.46 2.14
CA SER A 41 3.90 8.48 3.17
C SER A 41 4.65 9.71 2.67
N ILE A 42 5.70 9.53 1.86
CA ILE A 42 6.43 10.63 1.22
C ILE A 42 5.53 11.41 0.26
N ILE A 43 4.77 10.70 -0.59
CA ILE A 43 3.82 11.32 -1.53
C ILE A 43 2.75 12.12 -0.77
N LEU A 44 2.21 11.57 0.32
CA LEU A 44 1.26 12.28 1.18
C LEU A 44 1.86 13.55 1.80
N ILE A 45 3.11 13.49 2.27
CA ILE A 45 3.80 14.67 2.82
C ILE A 45 4.00 15.73 1.73
N ILE A 46 4.42 15.33 0.52
CA ILE A 46 4.60 16.27 -0.60
C ILE A 46 3.28 16.96 -0.94
N ILE A 47 2.17 16.22 -1.03
CA ILE A 47 0.83 16.77 -1.31
C ILE A 47 0.37 17.69 -0.16
N ALA A 48 0.64 17.33 1.09
CA ALA A 48 0.26 18.11 2.27
C ALA A 48 1.05 19.43 2.39
N VAL A 49 2.35 19.40 2.08
CA VAL A 49 3.25 20.57 2.13
C VAL A 49 3.04 21.48 0.92
N PHE A 50 2.82 20.91 -0.27
CA PHE A 50 2.62 21.64 -1.53
C PHE A 50 1.22 21.41 -2.12
N PRO A 51 0.16 21.97 -1.50
CA PRO A 51 -1.20 21.86 -2.03
C PRO A 51 -1.36 22.59 -3.38
N GLN A 52 -0.45 23.49 -3.73
CA GLN A 52 -0.46 24.22 -5.01
C GLN A 52 -0.40 23.30 -6.23
N ILE A 53 0.33 22.19 -6.15
CA ILE A 53 0.43 21.20 -7.24
C ILE A 53 -0.93 20.50 -7.44
N ALA A 54 -1.57 20.12 -6.34
CA ALA A 54 -2.90 19.52 -6.36
C ALA A 54 -3.98 20.50 -6.86
N ILE A 55 -3.86 21.79 -6.50
CA ILE A 55 -4.76 22.85 -6.97
C ILE A 55 -4.58 23.10 -8.47
N PHE A 56 -3.33 23.12 -8.97
CA PHE A 56 -3.05 23.28 -10.40
C PHE A 56 -3.63 22.13 -11.23
N MET A 57 -3.42 20.89 -10.80
CA MET A 57 -3.99 19.70 -11.47
C MET A 57 -5.52 19.67 -11.36
N ALA A 58 -6.10 20.03 -10.21
CA ALA A 58 -7.55 20.08 -10.04
C ALA A 58 -8.22 21.15 -10.95
N ASN A 59 -7.55 22.29 -11.17
CA ASN A 59 -8.02 23.33 -12.09
C ASN A 59 -7.96 22.87 -13.55
N VAL A 60 -6.93 22.12 -13.95
CA VAL A 60 -6.83 21.54 -15.30
C VAL A 60 -7.86 20.43 -15.53
N LEU A 61 -8.15 19.63 -14.50
CA LEU A 61 -9.12 18.53 -14.55
C LEU A 61 -10.59 18.97 -14.32
N GLN A 62 -10.86 20.25 -14.05
CA GLN A 62 -12.20 20.79 -13.68
C GLN A 62 -12.87 20.03 -12.50
N ILE A 63 -12.09 19.57 -11.53
CA ILE A 63 -12.64 18.86 -10.35
C ILE A 63 -13.12 19.90 -9.33
N ALA A 64 -14.40 19.82 -8.94
CA ALA A 64 -15.09 20.82 -8.12
C ALA A 64 -14.39 21.20 -6.80
N THR A 65 -13.58 20.33 -6.21
CA THR A 65 -12.77 20.64 -5.02
C THR A 65 -11.42 19.92 -5.05
N THR A 66 -10.35 20.61 -4.64
CA THR A 66 -8.98 20.06 -4.48
C THR A 66 -8.94 18.79 -3.62
N VAL A 67 -9.91 18.64 -2.71
CA VAL A 67 -10.09 17.47 -1.84
C VAL A 67 -10.38 16.22 -2.67
N ASN A 68 -11.27 16.30 -3.65
CA ASN A 68 -11.64 15.17 -4.50
C ASN A 68 -10.45 14.69 -5.35
N PHE A 69 -9.57 15.59 -5.77
CA PHE A 69 -8.34 15.20 -6.48
C PHE A 69 -7.39 14.38 -5.58
N VAL A 70 -7.19 14.80 -4.32
CA VAL A 70 -6.38 14.03 -3.36
C VAL A 70 -7.02 12.67 -3.06
N PHE A 71 -8.34 12.62 -2.89
CA PHE A 71 -9.07 11.36 -2.73
C PHE A 71 -8.89 10.43 -3.94
N LEU A 72 -9.02 10.95 -5.16
CA LEU A 72 -8.84 10.16 -6.38
C LEU A 72 -7.40 9.63 -6.47
N ALA A 73 -6.40 10.48 -6.21
CA ALA A 73 -5.00 10.08 -6.21
C ALA A 73 -4.70 8.98 -5.18
N VAL A 74 -5.14 9.15 -3.93
CA VAL A 74 -4.96 8.14 -2.87
C VAL A 74 -5.71 6.85 -3.20
N THR A 75 -6.94 6.95 -3.71
CA THR A 75 -7.75 5.78 -4.09
C THR A 75 -7.08 5.00 -5.21
N PHE A 76 -6.56 5.68 -6.22
CA PHE A 76 -5.81 5.05 -7.31
C PHE A 76 -4.55 4.35 -6.80
N LEU A 77 -3.80 5.01 -5.91
CA LEU A 77 -2.59 4.45 -5.28
C LEU A 77 -2.92 3.19 -4.46
N LEU A 78 -4.01 3.22 -3.69
CA LEU A 78 -4.49 2.08 -2.91
C LEU A 78 -4.98 0.94 -3.80
N LEU A 79 -5.68 1.23 -4.90
CA LEU A 79 -6.07 0.21 -5.88
C LEU A 79 -4.85 -0.46 -6.49
N PHE A 80 -3.82 0.32 -6.84
CA PHE A 80 -2.56 -0.22 -7.34
C PHE A 80 -1.87 -1.12 -6.30
N GLN A 81 -1.86 -0.72 -5.03
CA GLN A 81 -1.35 -1.56 -3.94
C GLN A 81 -2.13 -2.85 -3.78
N LEU A 82 -3.46 -2.77 -3.86
CA LEU A 82 -4.33 -3.93 -3.76
C LEU A 82 -4.04 -4.92 -4.88
N PHE A 83 -3.79 -4.40 -6.09
CA PHE A 83 -3.38 -5.22 -7.23
C PHE A 83 -2.01 -5.89 -7.01
N LEU A 84 -1.01 -5.15 -6.53
CA LEU A 84 0.30 -5.73 -6.18
C LEU A 84 0.18 -6.81 -5.10
N LEU A 85 -0.67 -6.59 -4.09
CA LEU A 85 -0.96 -7.58 -3.05
C LEU A 85 -1.62 -8.82 -3.64
N SER A 86 -2.59 -8.65 -4.55
CA SER A 86 -3.25 -9.76 -5.24
C SER A 86 -2.25 -10.65 -5.99
N ILE A 87 -1.27 -10.05 -6.69
CA ILE A 87 -0.20 -10.80 -7.36
C ILE A 87 0.65 -11.59 -6.36
N LYS A 88 1.03 -10.98 -5.23
CA LYS A 88 1.82 -11.65 -4.19
C LYS A 88 1.07 -12.84 -3.59
N VAL A 89 -0.23 -12.66 -3.32
CA VAL A 89 -1.09 -13.74 -2.82
C VAL A 89 -1.18 -14.88 -3.84
N SER A 90 -1.38 -14.57 -5.12
CA SER A 90 -1.43 -15.58 -6.18
C SER A 90 -0.13 -16.39 -6.30
N LYS A 91 1.03 -15.74 -6.20
CA LYS A 91 2.34 -16.44 -6.17
C LYS A 91 2.49 -17.34 -4.94
N LEU A 92 2.00 -16.88 -3.79
CA LEU A 92 2.07 -17.65 -2.56
C LEU A 92 1.18 -18.90 -2.64
N GLU A 93 -0.02 -18.76 -3.20
CA GLU A 93 -0.95 -19.87 -3.44
C GLU A 93 -0.34 -20.93 -4.36
N SER A 94 0.33 -20.51 -5.44
CA SER A 94 1.04 -21.43 -6.35
C SER A 94 2.13 -22.21 -5.61
N ARG A 95 2.95 -21.54 -4.80
CA ARG A 95 4.02 -22.20 -4.03
C ARG A 95 3.47 -23.19 -3.02
N VAL A 96 2.40 -22.82 -2.30
CA VAL A 96 1.74 -23.73 -1.35
C VAL A 96 1.23 -24.98 -2.07
N LYS A 97 0.68 -24.84 -3.27
CA LYS A 97 0.22 -25.96 -4.09
C LYS A 97 1.36 -26.86 -4.56
N GLU A 98 2.48 -26.29 -4.99
CA GLU A 98 3.69 -27.05 -5.36
C GLU A 98 4.25 -27.83 -4.18
N LEU A 99 4.45 -27.19 -3.03
CA LEU A 99 4.94 -27.86 -1.81
C LEU A 99 4.00 -28.96 -1.34
N ALA A 100 2.68 -28.74 -1.39
CA ALA A 100 1.72 -29.78 -1.04
C ALA A 100 1.81 -30.99 -2.00
N GLY A 101 2.05 -30.74 -3.29
CA GLY A 101 2.28 -31.77 -4.28
C GLY A 101 3.57 -32.57 -4.02
N GLU A 102 4.69 -31.88 -3.75
CA GLU A 102 5.96 -32.52 -3.41
C GLU A 102 5.84 -33.39 -2.14
N VAL A 103 5.14 -32.90 -1.11
CA VAL A 103 4.89 -33.68 0.12
C VAL A 103 4.04 -34.92 -0.16
N ALA A 104 3.01 -34.80 -1.01
CA ALA A 104 2.15 -35.94 -1.36
C ALA A 104 2.90 -37.01 -2.15
N LEU A 105 3.72 -36.61 -3.14
CA LEU A 105 4.58 -37.52 -3.92
C LEU A 105 5.59 -38.23 -3.02
N LYS A 106 6.27 -37.48 -2.15
CA LYS A 106 7.24 -38.05 -1.21
C LYS A 106 6.60 -39.09 -0.29
N ASN A 107 5.44 -38.78 0.29
CA ASN A 107 4.73 -39.71 1.17
C ASN A 107 4.27 -40.98 0.44
N TYR A 108 3.99 -40.89 -0.87
CA TYR A 108 3.64 -42.05 -1.69
C TYR A 108 4.85 -42.96 -1.92
N GLU A 109 6.01 -42.40 -2.29
CA GLU A 109 7.26 -43.14 -2.46
C GLU A 109 7.70 -43.83 -1.15
N ASP A 110 7.61 -43.13 -0.02
CA ASP A 110 7.95 -43.68 1.31
C ASP A 110 7.01 -44.82 1.76
N THR A 111 5.84 -44.99 1.12
CA THR A 111 4.88 -46.08 1.44
C THR A 111 5.05 -47.31 0.56
N GLU A 112 5.76 -47.20 -0.58
CA GLU A 112 6.02 -48.33 -1.49
C GLU A 112 7.36 -49.05 -1.22
N GLU A 113 8.25 -48.49 -0.38
CA GLU A 113 9.44 -49.18 0.18
C GLU A 113 9.14 -49.94 1.49
#